data_AF-A0A5K0Z8M9-F1
#
_entry.id   AF-A0A5K0Z8M9-F1
#
_cell.length_a   1.000
_cell.length_b   1.000
_cell.length_c   1.000
_cell.angle_alpha   90.00
_cell.angle_beta   90.00
_cell.angle_gamma   90.00
#
_symmetry.space_group_name_H-M   'P 1'
#
loop_
_entity.id
_entity.type
_entity.pdbx_description
1 polymer ?
#
loop_
_entity_poly.entity_id
_entity_poly.type
_entity_poly.pdbx_seq_one_letter_code
_entity_poly.pdbx_strand_id
1 'polypeptide(L)' 'ADNYEKIFSHMKPNSILGLSHGFLLGHLQSLGQDFPKNISVIAVCPKGMGPSVRRLYVQGKEINGAGINSSFAVHQ' A
#
# COMPACT_ATOMS: atom_id res chain seq x y z
N ALA A 1 -2.21 7.42 -13.54
CA ALA A 1 -1.23 6.64 -12.77
C ALA A 1 -0.24 6.12 -13.78
N ASP A 2 0.81 6.90 -14.04
CA ASP A 2 1.41 6.87 -15.38
C ASP A 2 2.70 6.04 -15.42
N ASN A 3 3.12 5.51 -14.28
CA ASN A 3 4.42 4.87 -14.08
C ASN A 3 4.33 3.40 -13.64
N TYR A 4 3.14 2.79 -13.57
CA TYR A 4 2.99 1.43 -13.02
C TYR A 4 3.76 0.39 -13.83
N GLU A 5 3.79 0.50 -15.16
CA GLU A 5 4.54 -0.42 -16.03
C GLU A 5 6.04 -0.39 -15.73
N LYS A 6 6.60 0.82 -15.56
CA LYS A 6 8.01 0.99 -15.22
C LYS A 6 8.31 0.46 -13.81
N ILE A 7 7.40 0.63 -12.85
CA ILE A 7 7.58 0.07 -11.51
C ILE A 7 7.57 -1.46 -11.59
N PHE A 8 6.60 -2.05 -12.28
CA PHE A 8 6.48 -3.50 -12.45
C PHE A 8 7.72 -4.11 -13.12
N SER A 9 8.33 -3.44 -14.09
CA SER A 9 9.54 -3.94 -14.75
C SER A 9 10.79 -3.99 -13.87
N HIS A 10 10.85 -3.19 -12.80
CA HIS A 10 11.97 -3.17 -11.85
C HIS A 10 11.73 -4.06 -10.62
N MET A 11 10.53 -4.64 -10.49
CA MET A 11 10.21 -5.55 -9.40
C MET A 11 10.98 -6.85 -9.55
N LYS A 12 11.51 -7.36 -8.42
CA LYS A 12 12.13 -8.69 -8.41
C LYS A 12 11.04 -9.75 -8.58
N PRO A 13 11.31 -10.86 -9.30
CA PRO A 13 10.39 -12.00 -9.33
C PRO A 13 10.08 -12.50 -7.91
N ASN A 14 8.82 -12.85 -7.65
CA ASN A 14 8.29 -13.30 -6.35
C ASN A 14 8.42 -12.27 -5.20
N SER A 15 8.60 -10.99 -5.53
CA SER A 15 8.60 -9.91 -4.54
C SER A 15 7.19 -9.42 -4.21
N ILE A 16 7.08 -8.58 -3.17
CA ILE A 16 5.80 -8.06 -2.68
C ILE A 16 5.70 -6.57 -3.01
N LEU A 17 4.59 -6.17 -3.65
CA LEU A 17 4.18 -4.78 -3.81
C LEU A 17 3.22 -4.39 -2.68
N GLY A 18 3.61 -3.40 -1.87
CA GLY A 18 2.77 -2.83 -0.82
C GLY A 18 2.16 -1.50 -1.23
N LEU A 19 0.83 -1.37 -1.09
CA LEU A 19 0.10 -0.13 -1.36
C LEU A 19 -0.53 0.45 -0.07
N SER A 20 -0.77 1.76 -0.04
CA SER A 20 -1.55 2.41 1.04
C SER A 20 -2.88 2.97 0.59
N HIS A 21 -3.25 2.74 -0.68
CA HIS A 21 -4.56 3.02 -1.23
C HIS A 21 -4.84 2.10 -2.42
N GLY A 22 -6.08 1.64 -2.59
CA GLY A 22 -6.49 0.77 -3.71
C GLY A 22 -6.66 1.50 -5.05
N PHE A 23 -6.10 2.71 -5.22
CA PHE A 23 -6.32 3.52 -6.42
C PHE A 23 -5.80 2.83 -7.69
N LEU A 24 -4.61 2.23 -7.60
CA LEU A 24 -3.97 1.56 -8.74
C LEU A 24 -4.79 0.36 -9.25
N LEU A 25 -5.41 -0.41 -8.35
CA LEU A 25 -6.30 -1.51 -8.73
C LEU A 25 -7.48 -1.00 -9.56
N GLY A 26 -8.17 0.05 -9.09
CA GLY A 26 -9.29 0.64 -9.83
C GLY A 26 -8.87 1.22 -11.19
N HIS A 27 -7.68 1.82 -11.25
CA HIS A 27 -7.11 2.30 -12.52
C HIS A 27 -6.83 1.16 -13.51
N LEU A 28 -6.17 0.08 -13.07
CA LEU A 28 -5.91 -1.10 -13.90
C LEU A 28 -7.21 -1.73 -14.41
N GLN A 29 -8.20 -1.90 -13.53
CA GLN A 29 -9.52 -2.43 -13.90
C GLN A 29 -10.23 -1.56 -14.96
N SER A 30 -10.11 -0.23 -14.89
CA SER A 30 -10.68 0.67 -15.91
C SER A 30 -10.05 0.50 -17.30
N LEU A 31 -8.82 -0.02 -17.36
CA LEU A 31 -8.09 -0.34 -18.59
C LEU A 31 -8.23 -1.82 -18.99
N GLY A 32 -8.98 -2.63 -18.23
CA GLY A 32 -9.05 -4.09 -18.41
C GLY A 32 -7.75 -4.83 -18.07
N GLN A 33 -6.87 -4.19 -17.29
CA GLN A 33 -5.58 -4.74 -16.85
C GLN A 33 -5.64 -5.21 -15.39
N ASP A 34 -4.61 -5.97 -14.97
CA ASP A 34 -4.43 -6.45 -13.60
C ASP A 34 -2.94 -6.46 -13.23
N PHE A 35 -2.61 -6.72 -11.96
CA PHE A 35 -1.24 -6.82 -11.49
C PHE A 35 -0.49 -8.02 -12.11
N PRO A 36 0.85 -7.91 -12.29
CA PRO A 36 1.67 -9.03 -12.75
C PRO A 36 1.54 -10.26 -11.82
N LYS A 37 1.47 -11.47 -12.38
CA LYS A 37 1.25 -12.71 -11.61
C LYS A 37 2.48 -13.21 -10.86
N ASN A 38 3.65 -12.65 -11.13
CA ASN A 38 4.93 -13.03 -10.51
C ASN A 38 5.28 -12.18 -9.28
N ILE A 39 4.33 -11.42 -8.73
CA ILE A 39 4.51 -10.61 -7.51
C ILE A 39 3.30 -10.81 -6.59
N SER A 40 3.48 -10.70 -5.28
CA SER A 40 2.36 -10.60 -4.34
C SER A 40 1.95 -9.15 -4.16
N VAL A 41 0.67 -8.89 -3.97
CA VAL A 41 0.12 -7.52 -3.83
C VAL A 41 -0.67 -7.42 -2.54
N ILE A 42 -0.19 -6.55 -1.64
CA ILE A 42 -0.83 -6.28 -0.36
C ILE A 42 -1.11 -4.78 -0.21
N ALA A 43 -2.04 -4.44 0.68
CA ALA A 43 -2.26 -3.06 1.06
C ALA A 43 -2.36 -2.90 2.58
N VAL A 44 -1.80 -1.81 3.11
CA VAL A 44 -2.02 -1.32 4.46
C VAL A 44 -2.36 0.17 4.36
N CYS A 45 -3.60 0.49 4.71
CA CYS A 45 -4.19 1.82 4.47
C CYS A 45 -4.53 2.48 5.82
N PRO A 46 -3.64 3.35 6.36
CA PRO A 46 -3.93 4.15 7.55
C PRO A 46 -5.15 5.05 7.34
N LYS A 47 -6.05 5.08 8.32
CA LYS A 47 -7.27 5.92 8.30
C LYS A 47 -7.02 7.30 8.89
N GLY A 48 -5.92 7.91 8.48
CA GLY A 48 -5.48 9.21 8.95
C GLY A 48 -4.47 9.84 7.99
N MET A 49 -4.23 11.13 8.18
CA MET A 49 -3.27 11.88 7.37
C MET A 49 -1.83 11.44 7.68
N GLY A 50 -0.93 11.54 6.69
CA GLY A 50 0.48 11.19 6.86
C GLY A 50 1.15 11.80 8.11
N PRO A 51 0.95 13.09 8.42
CA PRO A 51 1.49 13.69 9.64
C PRO A 51 0.99 13.05 10.93
N SER A 52 -0.28 12.62 10.99
CA SER A 52 -0.84 12.03 12.21
C SER A 52 -0.30 10.62 12.48
N VAL A 53 0.01 9.86 11.43
CA VAL A 53 0.66 8.54 11.55
C VAL A 53 1.99 8.69 12.29
N ARG A 54 2.85 9.62 11.86
CA ARG A 54 4.15 9.83 12.51
C ARG A 54 4.02 10.44 13.90
N ARG A 55 3.17 11.45 14.06
CA ARG A 55 2.99 12.14 15.35
C ARG A 55 2.53 11.18 16.44
N LEU A 56 1.48 10.40 16.19
CA LEU A 56 0.95 9.48 17.18
C LEU A 56 1.91 8.34 17.46
N TYR A 57 2.62 7.82 16.44
CA TYR A 57 3.66 6.81 16.66
C TYR A 57 4.76 7.28 17.62
N VAL A 58 5.22 8.54 17.50
CA VAL A 58 6.22 9.10 18.41
C VAL A 58 5.65 9.25 19.82
N GLN A 59 4.42 9.73 19.95
CA GLN A 59 3.71 9.80 21.23
C GLN A 59 3.52 8.42 21.86
N GLY A 60 3.31 7.38 21.04
CA GLY A 60 3.11 6.00 21.47
C GLY A 60 4.30 5.38 22.19
N LYS A 61 5.50 5.98 22.10
CA LYS A 61 6.67 5.58 22.89
C LYS A 61 6.44 5.75 24.40
N GLU A 62 5.73 6.80 24.77
CA GLU A 62 5.42 7.13 26.18
C GLU A 62 3.99 6.74 26.55
N ILE A 63 3.08 6.70 25.56
CA ILE A 63 1.64 6.48 25.79
C ILE A 63 1.20 5.18 25.09
N ASN A 64 1.39 4.04 25.76
CA ASN A 64 0.81 2.71 25.47
C ASN A 64 0.62 2.38 23.97
N GLY A 65 1.58 2.72 23.10
CA GLY A 65 1.49 2.43 21.66
C GLY A 65 0.44 3.23 20.90
N ALA A 66 0.21 4.50 21.23
CA ALA A 66 -0.65 5.40 20.43
C ALA A 66 -0.29 5.37 18.92
N GLY A 67 -1.32 5.39 18.06
CA GLY A 67 -1.15 5.24 16.61
C GLY A 67 -2.41 5.53 15.82
N ILE A 68 -2.36 5.27 14.50
CA ILE A 68 -3.49 5.40 13.58
C ILE A 68 -3.96 4.00 13.16
N ASN A 69 -5.27 3.77 13.26
CA ASN A 69 -5.90 2.54 12.78
C ASN A 69 -5.66 2.35 11.28
N SER A 70 -5.43 1.10 10.88
CA SER A 70 -5.18 0.74 9.48
C SER A 70 -6.07 -0.43 9.07
N SER A 71 -6.62 -0.38 7.87
CA SER A 71 -7.19 -1.56 7.22
C SER A 71 -6.11 -2.25 6.38
N PHE A 72 -6.19 -3.55 6.20
CA PHE A 72 -5.28 -4.29 5.33
C PHE A 72 -6.03 -5.11 4.28
N ALA A 73 -5.35 -5.45 3.19
CA ALA A 73 -5.85 -6.35 2.15
C ALA A 73 -4.71 -7.21 1.60
N VAL A 74 -5.04 -8.45 1.24
CA VAL A 74 -4.18 -9.36 0.47
C VAL A 74 -4.91 -9.66 -0.83
N HIS A 75 -4.33 -9.27 -1.97
CA HIS A 75 -4.96 -9.41 -3.27
C HIS A 75 -4.48 -10.68 -4.00
N GLN A 76 -3.17 -10.92 -4.02
CA GLN A 76 -2.50 -12.09 -4.60
C GLN A 76 -1.15 -12.35 -3.92
#